data_AF-A0A177B901-F1
#
_entry.id   AF-A0A177B901-F1
#
_cell.length_a   1.000
_cell.length_b   1.000
_cell.length_c   1.000
_cell.angle_alpha   90.00
_cell.angle_beta   90.00
_cell.angle_gamma   90.00
#
_symmetry.space_group_name_H-M   'P 1'
#
loop_
_entity.id
_entity.type
_entity.pdbx_description
1 polymer ?
#
loop_
_entity_poly.entity_id
_entity_poly.type
_entity_poly.pdbx_seq_one_letter_code
_entity_poly.pdbx_strand_id
1 'polypeptide(L)'
;MSSCVYKVCNFCKLLVIIINAIFLICGIGALGTIIWFRIDKNMIKYLNLIQVDQNNSVIYTFSCILIVVSVCFTLISFLACCGAWKESKCFISLYTISVVILIIIQIFAATLGAIFYDQ
;
A
#
# COMPACT_ATOMS: atom_id res chain seq x y z
N MET A 1 1.24 -22.27 25.15
CA MET A 1 0.96 -20.83 24.96
C MET A 1 0.09 -20.53 23.73
N SER A 2 0.05 -21.40 22.72
CA SER A 2 -0.78 -21.22 21.50
C SER A 2 -2.28 -21.50 21.67
N SER A 3 -2.70 -22.30 22.66
CA SER A 3 -4.11 -22.71 22.83
C SER A 3 -5.00 -21.69 23.56
N CYS A 4 -4.43 -20.70 24.27
CA CYS A 4 -5.20 -19.65 24.95
C CYS A 4 -5.56 -18.49 24.00
N VAL A 5 -4.71 -18.20 22.99
CA VAL A 5 -4.97 -17.21 21.93
C VAL A 5 -6.13 -17.64 21.01
N TYR A 6 -6.31 -18.96 20.81
CA TYR A 6 -7.35 -19.51 19.93
C TYR A 6 -8.80 -19.39 20.47
N LYS A 7 -9.00 -18.98 21.73
CA LYS A 7 -10.35 -18.80 22.32
C LYS A 7 -10.86 -17.36 22.28
N VAL A 8 -9.96 -16.38 22.17
CA VAL A 8 -10.24 -14.95 21.87
C VAL A 8 -10.54 -14.74 20.36
N CYS A 9 -10.55 -15.82 19.59
CA CYS A 9 -10.02 -15.83 18.23
C CYS A 9 -11.00 -15.42 17.14
N ASN A 10 -12.32 -15.57 17.30
CA ASN A 10 -13.27 -15.20 16.23
C ASN A 10 -13.46 -13.70 16.06
N PHE A 11 -13.57 -12.92 17.15
CA PHE A 11 -13.73 -11.47 17.06
C PHE A 11 -12.44 -10.80 16.54
N CYS A 12 -11.27 -11.23 17.04
CA CYS A 12 -9.99 -10.73 16.53
C CYS A 12 -9.74 -11.16 15.07
N LYS A 13 -10.05 -12.40 14.68
CA LYS A 13 -9.99 -12.83 13.27
C LYS A 13 -10.93 -11.99 12.40
N LEU A 14 -12.16 -11.76 12.86
CA LEU A 14 -13.14 -10.93 12.16
C LEU A 14 -12.67 -9.48 12.02
N LEU A 15 -12.13 -8.87 13.07
CA LEU A 15 -11.54 -7.53 13.02
C LEU A 15 -10.37 -7.45 12.03
N VAL A 16 -9.46 -8.43 12.07
CA VAL A 16 -8.33 -8.50 11.13
C VAL A 16 -8.85 -8.62 9.69
N ILE A 17 -9.88 -9.43 9.45
CA ILE A 17 -10.49 -9.57 8.11
C ILE A 17 -11.15 -8.26 7.67
N ILE A 18 -11.97 -7.64 8.53
CA ILE A 18 -12.71 -6.41 8.20
C ILE A 18 -11.73 -5.25 7.94
N ILE A 19 -10.77 -5.03 8.83
CA ILE A 19 -9.80 -3.94 8.69
C ILE A 19 -8.97 -4.14 7.42
N ASN A 20 -8.43 -5.33 7.17
CA ASN A 20 -7.66 -5.60 5.95
C ASN A 20 -8.51 -5.55 4.67
N ALA A 21 -9.80 -5.90 4.73
CA ALA A 21 -10.72 -5.76 3.61
C ALA A 21 -10.98 -4.28 3.28
N ILE A 22 -11.12 -3.41 4.29
CA ILE A 22 -11.23 -1.96 4.09
C ILE A 22 -9.94 -1.42 3.45
N PHE A 23 -8.77 -1.83 3.94
CA PHE A 23 -7.48 -1.45 3.33
C PHE A 23 -7.36 -1.94 1.88
N LEU A 24 -7.85 -3.15 1.58
CA LEU A 24 -7.87 -3.69 0.23
C LEU A 24 -8.74 -2.83 -0.71
N ILE A 25 -9.96 -2.49 -0.29
CA ILE A 25 -10.88 -1.65 -1.07
C ILE A 25 -10.28 -0.26 -1.27
N CYS A 26 -9.68 0.31 -0.22
CA CYS A 26 -8.99 1.59 -0.28
C CYS A 26 -7.81 1.55 -1.26
N GLY A 27 -7.00 0.47 -1.25
CA GLY A 27 -5.87 0.29 -2.17
C GLY A 27 -6.32 0.20 -3.64
N ILE A 28 -7.38 -0.54 -3.93
CA ILE A 28 -7.97 -0.61 -5.27
C ILE A 28 -8.53 0.75 -5.69
N GLY A 29 -9.22 1.45 -4.79
CA GLY A 29 -9.73 2.80 -5.01
C GLY A 29 -8.60 3.78 -5.34
N ALA A 30 -7.51 3.75 -4.56
CA ALA A 30 -6.33 4.57 -4.80
C ALA A 30 -5.66 4.27 -6.14
N LEU A 31 -5.54 2.98 -6.52
CA LEU A 31 -5.04 2.62 -7.86
C LEU A 31 -5.93 3.20 -8.96
N GLY A 32 -7.25 3.10 -8.79
CA GLY A 32 -8.22 3.68 -9.71
C GLY A 32 -8.05 5.19 -9.85
N THR A 33 -7.90 5.92 -8.75
CA THR A 33 -7.74 7.39 -8.78
C THR A 33 -6.42 7.81 -9.41
N ILE A 34 -5.31 7.10 -9.14
CA ILE A 34 -4.00 7.40 -9.75
C ILE A 34 -4.02 7.12 -11.27
N ILE A 35 -4.63 6.01 -11.70
CA ILE A 35 -4.78 5.68 -13.12
C ILE A 35 -5.70 6.67 -13.82
N TRP A 36 -6.82 7.04 -13.18
CA TRP A 36 -7.73 8.06 -13.70
C TRP A 36 -7.01 9.39 -13.93
N PHE A 37 -6.22 9.83 -12.95
CA PHE A 37 -5.41 11.04 -13.04
C PHE A 37 -4.40 11.00 -14.20
N ARG A 38 -3.86 9.81 -14.51
CA ARG A 38 -2.92 9.62 -15.63
C ARG A 38 -3.58 9.72 -17.01
N ILE A 39 -4.85 9.37 -17.13
CA ILE A 39 -5.55 9.31 -18.42
C ILE A 39 -6.26 10.64 -18.73
N ASP A 40 -6.66 11.39 -17.71
CA ASP A 40 -7.41 12.63 -17.88
C ASP A 40 -6.53 13.79 -18.40
N LYS A 41 -6.70 14.10 -19.69
CA LYS A 41 -6.02 15.20 -20.39
C LYS A 41 -6.40 16.57 -19.84
N ASN A 42 -7.59 16.72 -19.26
CA ASN A 42 -8.04 17.99 -18.69
C ASN A 42 -7.25 18.33 -17.43
N MET A 43 -6.96 17.33 -16.59
CA MET A 43 -6.15 17.50 -15.37
C MET A 43 -4.72 17.94 -15.69
N ILE A 44 -4.13 17.36 -16.74
CA ILE A 44 -2.79 17.77 -17.24
C ILE A 44 -2.80 19.24 -17.70
N LYS A 45 -3.90 19.69 -18.33
CA LYS A 45 -4.04 21.09 -18.77
C LYS A 45 -4.20 22.04 -17.59
N TYR A 46 -4.98 21.68 -16.57
CA TYR A 46 -5.10 22.47 -15.33
C TYR A 46 -3.76 22.60 -14.61
N LEU A 47 -2.98 21.52 -14.50
CA LEU A 47 -1.64 21.57 -13.91
C LEU A 47 -0.68 22.51 -14.64
N ASN A 48 -0.76 22.55 -15.99
CA ASN A 48 0.03 23.49 -16.79
C ASN A 48 -0.41 24.95 -16.61
N LEU A 49 -1.72 25.21 -16.38
CA LEU A 49 -2.24 26.57 -16.18
C LEU A 49 -1.86 27.15 -14.82
N ILE A 50 -1.61 26.32 -13.80
CA ILE A 50 -1.25 26.76 -12.45
C ILE A 50 0.26 27.08 -12.35
N GLN A 51 1.01 27.08 -13.45
CA GLN A 51 2.46 27.36 -13.45
C GLN A 51 3.20 26.46 -12.42
N VAL A 52 2.75 25.21 -12.26
CA VAL A 52 3.58 24.18 -11.66
C VAL A 52 4.71 23.97 -12.65
N ASP A 53 5.81 24.70 -12.43
CA ASP A 53 6.89 24.87 -13.37
C ASP A 53 7.40 23.51 -13.85
N GLN A 54 7.69 23.47 -15.14
CA GLN A 54 7.88 22.30 -15.98
C GLN A 54 8.71 21.18 -15.35
N ASN A 55 8.04 20.19 -14.78
CA ASN A 55 8.59 18.84 -14.72
C ASN A 55 7.46 17.83 -14.84
N ASN A 56 6.93 17.70 -16.07
CA ASN A 56 6.13 16.53 -16.47
C ASN A 56 6.81 15.22 -16.01
N SER A 57 8.14 15.21 -15.97
CA SER A 57 8.97 14.13 -15.42
C SER A 57 8.69 13.83 -13.94
N VAL A 58 8.52 14.83 -13.07
CA VAL A 58 8.29 14.64 -11.63
C VAL A 58 6.89 14.11 -11.37
N ILE A 59 5.86 14.70 -11.99
CA ILE A 59 4.47 14.21 -11.87
C ILE A 59 4.34 12.79 -12.42
N TYR A 60 5.02 12.50 -13.54
CA TYR A 60 5.07 11.16 -14.12
C TYR A 60 5.74 10.17 -13.18
N THR A 61 6.91 10.53 -12.64
CA THR A 61 7.70 9.69 -11.72
C THR A 61 6.93 9.42 -10.44
N PHE A 62 6.35 10.46 -9.84
CA PHE A 62 5.54 10.36 -8.64
C PHE A 62 4.34 9.42 -8.84
N SER A 63 3.61 9.59 -9.94
CA SER A 63 2.48 8.73 -10.28
C SER A 63 2.90 7.27 -10.47
N CYS A 64 4.04 7.02 -11.12
CA CYS A 64 4.58 5.66 -11.29
C CYS A 64 4.95 5.01 -9.95
N ILE A 65 5.59 5.75 -9.05
CA ILE A 65 5.93 5.26 -7.70
C ILE A 65 4.64 4.94 -6.93
N LEU A 66 3.65 5.83 -6.96
CA LEU A 66 2.37 5.61 -6.29
C LEU A 66 1.65 4.36 -6.82
N ILE A 67 1.66 4.11 -8.14
CA ILE A 67 1.09 2.87 -8.71
C ILE A 67 1.78 1.64 -8.13
N VAL A 68 3.12 1.60 -8.13
CA VAL A 68 3.88 0.46 -7.60
C VAL A 68 3.57 0.23 -6.13
N VAL A 69 3.63 1.29 -5.31
CA VAL A 69 3.36 1.21 -3.87
C VAL A 69 1.93 0.72 -3.61
N SER A 70 0.95 1.29 -4.29
CA SER A 70 -0.46 0.92 -4.13
C SER A 70 -0.75 -0.51 -4.59
N VAL A 71 -0.12 -1.01 -5.67
CA VAL A 71 -0.25 -2.42 -6.09
C VAL A 71 0.34 -3.35 -5.03
N CYS A 72 1.55 -3.07 -4.55
CA CYS A 72 2.19 -3.87 -3.49
C CYS A 72 1.33 -3.91 -2.22
N PHE A 73 0.80 -2.76 -1.79
CA PHE A 73 -0.04 -2.68 -0.59
C PHE A 73 -1.37 -3.44 -0.75
N THR A 74 -1.97 -3.37 -1.94
CA THR A 74 -3.19 -4.12 -2.28
C THR A 74 -2.94 -5.63 -2.24
N LEU A 75 -1.81 -6.10 -2.80
CA LEU A 75 -1.43 -7.51 -2.77
C LEU A 75 -1.21 -8.01 -1.33
N ILE A 76 -0.52 -7.23 -0.51
CA ILE A 76 -0.26 -7.58 0.90
C ILE A 76 -1.58 -7.63 1.71
N SER A 77 -2.49 -6.70 1.45
CA SER A 77 -3.83 -6.70 2.07
C SER A 77 -4.66 -7.92 1.65
N PHE A 78 -4.53 -8.35 0.39
CA PHE A 78 -5.17 -9.58 -0.09
C PHE A 78 -4.59 -10.84 0.59
N LEU A 79 -3.26 -10.93 0.69
CA LEU A 79 -2.55 -11.99 1.40
C LEU A 79 -2.97 -12.08 2.88
N ALA A 80 -3.21 -10.94 3.53
CA ALA A 80 -3.71 -10.88 4.91
C ALA A 80 -5.12 -11.49 5.04
N CYS A 81 -6.04 -11.12 4.15
CA CYS A 81 -7.41 -11.68 4.12
C CYS A 81 -7.39 -13.19 3.79
N CYS A 82 -6.60 -13.62 2.79
CA CYS A 82 -6.47 -15.03 2.44
C CYS A 82 -5.79 -15.86 3.55
N GLY A 83 -4.80 -15.29 4.25
CA GLY A 83 -4.15 -15.93 5.39
C GLY A 83 -5.10 -16.17 6.56
N ALA A 84 -6.02 -15.22 6.81
CA ALA A 84 -7.06 -15.35 7.82
C ALA A 84 -8.13 -16.40 7.45
N TRP A 85 -8.47 -16.53 6.17
CA TRP A 85 -9.43 -17.53 5.69
C TRP A 85 -8.87 -18.94 5.60
N LYS A 86 -7.61 -19.11 5.18
CA LYS A 86 -7.10 -20.43 4.77
C LYS A 86 -6.45 -21.26 5.88
N GLU A 87 -6.38 -20.78 7.13
CA GLU A 87 -5.66 -21.37 8.30
C GLU A 87 -4.32 -22.06 7.94
N SER A 88 -3.68 -21.61 6.86
CA SER A 88 -2.52 -22.29 6.29
C SER A 88 -1.27 -21.56 6.74
N LYS A 89 -0.37 -22.31 7.38
CA LYS A 89 0.87 -21.78 7.96
C LYS A 89 1.75 -21.07 6.92
N CYS A 90 1.68 -21.49 5.65
CA CYS A 90 2.43 -20.87 4.55
C CYS A 90 1.95 -19.44 4.23
N PHE A 91 0.63 -19.21 4.11
CA PHE A 91 0.10 -17.87 3.82
C PHE A 91 0.32 -16.88 4.97
N ILE A 92 0.20 -17.34 6.22
CA ILE A 92 0.50 -16.52 7.40
C ILE A 92 1.99 -16.16 7.43
N SER A 93 2.88 -17.12 7.14
CA SER A 93 4.32 -16.86 7.07
C SER A 93 4.70 -15.86 5.98
N LEU A 94 4.10 -15.95 4.79
CA LEU A 94 4.33 -15.02 3.69
C LEU A 94 3.88 -13.59 4.03
N TYR A 95 2.74 -13.45 4.71
CA TYR A 95 2.26 -12.15 5.20
C TYR A 95 3.26 -11.53 6.18
N THR A 96 3.69 -12.29 7.19
CA THR A 96 4.67 -11.82 8.17
C THR A 96 5.99 -11.39 7.52
N ILE A 97 6.50 -12.19 6.58
CA ILE A 97 7.75 -11.86 5.86
C ILE A 97 7.58 -10.59 5.02
N SER A 98 6.45 -10.45 4.30
CA SER A 98 6.18 -9.28 3.46
C SER A 98 6.13 -7.99 4.28
N VAL A 99 5.52 -8.02 5.48
CA VAL A 99 5.46 -6.88 6.39
C VAL A 99 6.84 -6.51 6.93
N VAL A 100 7.67 -7.50 7.28
CA VAL A 100 9.06 -7.25 7.71
C VAL A 100 9.86 -6.56 6.61
N ILE A 101 9.72 -7.02 5.36
CA ILE A 101 10.38 -6.39 4.21
C ILE A 101 9.91 -4.94 4.03
N LEU A 102 8.60 -4.67 4.15
CA LEU A 102 8.08 -3.30 4.07
C LEU A 102 8.67 -2.38 5.15
N ILE A 103 8.78 -2.86 6.39
CA ILE A 103 9.35 -2.07 7.49
C ILE A 103 10.81 -1.73 7.19
N ILE A 104 11.58 -2.68 6.68
CA ILE A 104 12.97 -2.44 6.27
C ILE A 104 13.02 -1.35 5.18
N ILE A 105 12.22 -1.49 4.12
CA ILE A 105 12.16 -0.49 3.03
C ILE A 105 11.76 0.89 3.55
N GLN A 106 10.79 0.97 4.47
CA GLN A 106 10.35 2.24 5.05
C GLN A 106 11.44 2.91 5.89
N ILE A 107 12.20 2.14 6.67
CA ILE A 107 13.33 2.67 7.42
C ILE A 107 14.38 3.21 6.46
N PHE A 108 14.75 2.46 5.41
CA PHE A 108 15.68 2.94 4.39
C PHE A 108 15.19 4.21 3.70
N ALA A 109 13.92 4.25 3.27
CA ALA A 109 13.33 5.41 2.64
C ALA A 109 13.30 6.63 3.57
N ALA A 110 12.98 6.44 4.85
CA ALA A 110 12.97 7.50 5.85
C ALA A 110 14.38 8.05 6.10
N THR A 111 15.39 7.18 6.21
CA THR A 111 16.79 7.62 6.39
C THR A 111 17.31 8.35 5.16
N LEU A 112 17.10 7.80 3.96
CA LEU A 112 17.50 8.47 2.72
C LEU A 112 16.77 9.81 2.57
N GLY A 113 15.46 9.83 2.80
CA GLY A 113 14.66 11.06 2.78
C GLY A 113 15.20 12.11 3.75
N ALA A 114 15.56 11.74 4.97
CA ALA A 114 16.13 12.66 5.94
C ALA A 114 17.51 13.23 5.51
N ILE A 115 18.35 12.41 4.88
CA ILE A 115 19.68 12.84 4.42
C ILE A 115 19.59 13.74 3.17
N PHE A 116 18.73 13.37 2.21
CA PHE A 116 18.60 14.13 0.95
C PHE A 116 17.68 15.34 1.06
N TYR A 117 16.81 15.43 2.07
CA TYR A 117 15.99 16.62 2.32
C TYR A 117 16.82 17.79 2.87
N ASP A 118 18.01 17.53 3.41
CA ASP A 118 18.91 18.56 3.96
C ASP A 118 19.78 19.25 2.87
N GLN A 119 19.63 18.86 1.59
CA GLN A 119 20.25 19.54 0.43
C GLN A 119 19.22 20.38 -0.33
#